data_AF-A0A015NEM9-F1
#
_entry.id   AF-A0A015NEM9-F1
#
_cell.length_a   1.000
_cell.length_b   1.000
_cell.length_c   1.000
_cell.angle_alpha   90.00
_cell.angle_beta   90.00
_cell.angle_gamma   90.00
#
_symmetry.space_group_name_H-M   'P 1'
#
loop_
_entity.id
_entity.type
_entity.pdbx_description
1 polymer ?
#
loop_
_entity_poly.entity_id
_entity_poly.type
_entity_poly.pdbx_seq_one_letter_code
_entity_poly.pdbx_strand_id
1 'polypeptide(L)'
;MGLEEIHQKKMVHRDFHTGNILFNIIANPDRINDNTIHISDMGLCGDVSNTDQNNIYGVIPYIAPEVLKGELYTQAADVYSFVNMPEAPKCYIYLMKQCWNSNPDNRPKTTEIFESIKLFCGCYNHVDDFENYIGIKMEQQHYEIENQFKEAEEYRKSHLTSFDENKRLATHSQAIYTSRLLNPFTKNIPKYDNVDNNTVEIIDFTQ
;
A
#
# COMPACT_ATOMS: atom_id res chain seq x y z
N MET A 1 14.88 1.44 -5.74
CA MET A 1 14.72 0.49 -4.62
C MET A 1 13.28 0.47 -4.20
N GLY A 2 12.57 -0.59 -4.58
CA GLY A 2 11.19 -0.87 -4.16
C GLY A 2 11.10 -1.83 -2.98
N LEU A 3 9.87 -2.09 -2.51
CA LEU A 3 9.63 -2.94 -1.34
C LEU A 3 10.00 -4.40 -1.62
N GLU A 4 9.81 -4.85 -2.86
CA GLU A 4 10.23 -6.18 -3.32
C GLU A 4 11.73 -6.40 -3.12
N GLU A 5 12.58 -5.44 -3.50
CA GLU A 5 14.04 -5.52 -3.32
C GLU A 5 14.44 -5.61 -1.84
N ILE A 6 13.73 -4.88 -0.97
CA ILE A 6 13.93 -4.95 0.48
C ILE A 6 13.58 -6.36 0.98
N HIS A 7 12.44 -6.89 0.54
CA HIS A 7 11.97 -8.21 1.00
C HIS A 7 12.83 -9.36 0.47
N GLN A 8 13.32 -9.28 -0.76
CA GLN A 8 14.26 -10.26 -1.33
C GLN A 8 15.57 -10.34 -0.52
N LYS A 9 15.98 -9.24 0.12
CA LYS A 9 17.13 -9.20 1.04
C LYS A 9 16.80 -9.70 2.46
N LYS A 10 15.61 -10.28 2.67
CA LYS A 10 15.09 -10.71 3.99
C LYS A 10 14.99 -9.58 5.00
N MET A 11 14.76 -8.36 4.51
CA MET A 11 14.56 -7.17 5.33
C MET A 11 13.09 -6.76 5.35
N VAL A 12 12.75 -5.91 6.32
CA VAL A 12 11.45 -5.24 6.47
C VAL A 12 11.67 -3.73 6.59
N HIS A 13 10.75 -2.92 6.09
CA HIS A 13 10.84 -1.45 6.14
C HIS A 13 10.38 -0.89 7.50
N ARG A 14 9.32 -1.45 8.08
CA ARG A 14 8.71 -1.11 9.39
C ARG A 14 7.97 0.23 9.47
N ASP A 15 8.19 1.11 8.50
CA ASP A 15 7.52 2.40 8.42
C ASP A 15 7.10 2.74 6.98
N PHE A 16 6.60 1.73 6.28
CA PHE A 16 6.17 1.91 4.89
C PHE A 16 4.84 2.67 4.88
N HIS A 17 4.79 3.80 4.20
CA HIS A 17 3.57 4.57 3.98
C HIS A 17 3.75 5.50 2.78
N THR A 18 2.67 6.10 2.28
CA THR A 18 2.68 6.99 1.12
C THR A 18 3.64 8.17 1.25
N GLY A 19 3.80 8.72 2.46
CA GLY A 19 4.79 9.78 2.75
C GLY A 19 6.26 9.38 2.61
N ASN A 20 6.57 8.08 2.54
CA ASN A 20 7.92 7.54 2.36
C ASN A 20 8.14 7.03 0.92
N ILE A 21 7.25 7.39 0.00
CA ILE A 21 7.37 7.13 -1.43
C ILE A 21 7.82 8.42 -2.12
N LEU A 22 9.03 8.41 -2.68
CA LEU A 22 9.60 9.53 -3.41
C LEU A 22 9.41 9.33 -4.91
N PHE A 23 8.89 10.37 -5.57
CA PHE A 23 8.75 10.44 -7.01
C PHE A 23 9.81 11.37 -7.58
N ASN A 24 10.74 10.83 -8.36
CA ASN A 24 11.68 11.63 -9.12
C ASN A 24 11.15 11.78 -10.55
N ILE A 25 10.62 12.97 -10.86
CA ILE A 25 10.15 13.30 -12.20
C ILE A 25 11.32 13.97 -12.94
N ILE A 26 11.87 13.26 -13.92
CA ILE A 26 12.90 13.84 -14.79
C ILE A 26 12.17 14.51 -15.95
N ALA A 27 11.96 15.82 -15.82
CA ALA A 27 11.40 16.66 -16.87
C ALA A 27 12.44 16.96 -17.95
N ASN A 28 12.96 15.90 -18.60
CA ASN A 28 13.73 16.03 -19.81
C ASN A 28 12.84 15.58 -20.98
N PRO A 29 12.49 16.48 -21.93
CA PRO A 29 11.61 16.13 -23.05
C PRO A 29 12.15 14.97 -23.91
N ASP A 30 13.47 14.74 -23.88
CA ASP A 30 14.12 13.64 -24.60
C ASP A 30 14.14 12.31 -23.80
N ARG A 31 13.69 12.29 -22.53
CA ARG A 31 13.71 11.12 -21.63
C ARG A 31 12.50 11.04 -20.70
N ILE A 32 11.30 11.05 -21.27
CA ILE A 32 10.02 10.96 -20.55
C ILE A 32 9.91 9.70 -19.66
N ASN A 33 10.72 8.67 -19.93
CA ASN A 33 10.65 7.36 -19.26
C ASN A 33 11.60 7.20 -18.05
N ASP A 34 12.38 8.21 -17.66
CA ASP A 34 13.29 8.11 -16.51
C ASP A 34 12.62 8.44 -15.16
N ASN A 35 11.29 8.57 -15.13
CA ASN A 35 10.55 8.75 -13.89
C ASN A 35 10.74 7.53 -12.99
N THR A 36 11.24 7.75 -11.78
CA THR A 36 11.61 6.67 -10.86
C THR A 36 10.94 6.86 -9.51
N ILE A 37 10.37 5.78 -9.00
CA ILE A 37 9.76 5.71 -7.67
C ILE A 37 10.76 5.03 -6.72
N HIS A 38 10.99 5.65 -5.57
CA HIS A 38 11.89 5.15 -4.54
C HIS A 38 11.20 5.09 -3.20
N ILE A 39 11.54 4.07 -2.40
CA ILE A 39 11.21 4.06 -0.97
C ILE A 39 12.32 4.76 -0.20
N SER A 40 11.94 5.67 0.69
CA SER A 40 12.83 6.43 1.58
C SER A 40 12.61 6.10 3.04
N ASP A 41 13.38 6.75 3.92
CA ASP A 41 13.31 6.58 5.38
C ASP A 41 13.64 5.16 5.87
N MET A 42 14.83 4.69 5.48
CA MET A 42 15.34 3.36 5.82
C MET A 42 15.85 3.28 7.27
N GLY A 43 15.60 4.27 8.13
CA GLY A 43 16.15 4.34 9.49
C GLY A 43 15.64 3.24 10.43
N LEU A 44 14.46 2.68 10.13
CA LEU A 44 13.86 1.56 10.85
C LEU A 44 13.96 0.24 10.07
N CYS A 45 14.53 0.27 8.86
CA CYS A 45 14.67 -0.91 8.03
C CYS A 45 15.71 -1.86 8.62
N GLY A 46 15.40 -3.15 8.65
CA GLY A 46 16.29 -4.14 9.26
C GLY A 46 15.92 -5.58 8.89
N ASP A 47 16.77 -6.51 9.33
CA ASP A 47 16.55 -7.95 9.17
C ASP A 47 15.32 -8.38 9.96
N VAL A 48 14.46 -9.20 9.34
CA VAL A 48 13.25 -9.76 9.97
C VAL A 48 13.55 -10.53 11.27
N SER A 49 14.77 -11.07 11.42
CA SER A 49 15.20 -11.87 12.57
C SER A 49 15.78 -11.05 13.73
N ASN A 50 16.15 -9.78 13.50
CA ASN A 50 17.00 -9.01 14.42
C ASN A 50 16.32 -7.75 14.98
N THR A 51 15.00 -7.66 14.85
CA THR A 51 14.24 -6.48 15.22
C THR A 51 14.05 -6.36 16.72
N ASP A 52 14.34 -5.19 17.29
CA ASP A 52 13.88 -4.79 18.63
C ASP A 52 12.34 -4.90 18.65
N GLN A 53 11.85 -5.96 19.31
CA GLN A 53 10.44 -6.38 19.32
C GLN A 53 9.60 -5.54 20.29
N ASN A 54 10.27 -4.79 21.15
CA ASN A 54 9.60 -4.06 22.22
C ASN A 54 8.96 -2.76 21.74
N ASN A 55 9.41 -2.22 20.61
CA ASN A 55 9.03 -0.89 20.15
C ASN A 55 8.26 -0.95 18.83
N ILE A 56 7.01 -0.47 18.87
CA ILE A 56 6.16 -0.28 17.70
C ILE A 56 6.38 1.14 17.19
N TYR A 57 6.76 1.27 15.93
CA TYR A 57 6.92 2.54 15.25
C TYR A 57 5.95 2.63 14.07
N GLY A 58 5.69 3.85 13.61
CA GLY A 58 4.97 4.12 12.37
C GLY A 58 3.78 5.06 12.53
N VAL A 59 2.94 5.08 11.50
CA VAL A 59 1.72 5.90 11.40
C VAL A 59 0.52 4.97 11.51
N ILE A 60 -0.30 5.09 12.57
CA ILE A 60 -1.33 4.11 12.97
C ILE A 60 -2.15 3.52 11.79
N PRO A 61 -2.70 4.32 10.85
CA PRO A 61 -3.45 3.79 9.71
C PRO A 61 -2.71 2.77 8.81
N TYR A 62 -1.38 2.74 8.87
CA TYR A 62 -0.52 1.91 8.03
C TYR A 62 0.04 0.69 8.78
N ILE A 63 -0.27 0.55 10.07
CA ILE A 63 0.29 -0.52 10.91
C ILE A 63 -0.63 -1.72 10.89
N ALA A 64 -0.04 -2.88 10.58
CA ALA A 64 -0.75 -4.15 10.55
C ALA A 64 -1.35 -4.52 11.92
N PRO A 65 -2.52 -5.16 11.95
CA PRO A 65 -3.23 -5.47 13.19
C PRO A 65 -2.41 -6.37 14.13
N GLU A 66 -1.66 -7.33 13.61
CA GLU A 66 -0.79 -8.20 14.40
C GLU A 66 0.34 -7.42 15.09
N VAL A 67 0.89 -6.40 14.43
CA VAL A 67 1.92 -5.53 15.01
C VAL A 67 1.33 -4.69 16.14
N LEU A 68 0.10 -4.18 15.99
CA LEU A 68 -0.59 -3.46 17.07
C LEU A 68 -0.90 -4.34 18.28
N LYS A 69 -1.13 -5.65 18.06
CA LYS A 69 -1.27 -6.66 19.13
C LYS A 69 0.07 -7.03 19.78
N GLY A 70 1.18 -6.51 19.27
CA GLY A 70 2.52 -6.77 19.78
C GLY A 70 3.11 -8.11 19.32
N GLU A 71 2.60 -8.67 18.22
CA GLU A 71 3.22 -9.79 17.54
C GLU A 71 4.48 -9.34 16.78
N LEU A 72 5.25 -10.32 16.29
CA LEU A 72 6.49 -10.06 15.57
C LEU A 72 6.22 -9.32 14.26
N TYR A 73 7.06 -8.33 13.97
CA TYR A 73 7.01 -7.66 12.67
C TYR A 73 7.49 -8.61 11.58
N THR A 74 6.73 -8.70 10.48
CA THR A 74 7.04 -9.55 9.33
C THR A 74 7.00 -8.75 8.03
N GLN A 75 7.44 -9.35 6.93
CA GLN A 75 7.28 -8.75 5.60
C GLN A 75 5.80 -8.55 5.23
N ALA A 76 4.90 -9.40 5.74
CA ALA A 76 3.47 -9.25 5.56
C ALA A 76 2.95 -7.97 6.24
N ALA A 77 3.59 -7.50 7.31
CA ALA A 77 3.22 -6.25 7.96
C ALA A 77 3.53 -5.02 7.09
N ASP A 78 4.65 -5.00 6.35
CA ASP A 78 4.91 -3.96 5.34
C ASP A 78 3.86 -4.01 4.21
N VAL A 79 3.41 -5.21 3.83
CA VAL A 79 2.37 -5.39 2.80
C VAL A 79 1.03 -4.81 3.25
N TYR A 80 0.67 -4.94 4.53
CA TYR A 80 -0.55 -4.32 5.04
C TYR A 80 -0.55 -2.79 4.86
N SER A 81 0.62 -2.17 4.87
CA SER A 81 0.76 -0.72 4.78
C SER A 81 0.50 -0.16 3.36
N PHE A 82 0.27 -1.01 2.35
CA PHE A 82 -0.25 -0.54 1.06
C PHE A 82 -1.63 0.09 1.25
N VAL A 83 -1.87 1.25 0.64
CA VAL A 83 -3.16 1.93 0.77
C VAL A 83 -4.02 1.78 -0.47
N ASN A 84 -5.32 1.58 -0.24
CA ASN A 84 -6.32 1.84 -1.25
C ASN A 84 -6.56 3.34 -1.39
N MET A 85 -6.75 3.79 -2.62
CA MET A 85 -7.26 5.13 -2.89
C MET A 85 -8.76 5.04 -3.18
N PRO A 86 -9.57 5.96 -2.64
CA PRO A 86 -10.93 6.16 -3.11
C PRO A 86 -10.93 6.24 -4.66
N GLU A 87 -11.91 5.58 -5.28
CA GLU A 87 -12.12 5.62 -6.73
C GLU A 87 -10.92 5.15 -7.58
N ALA A 88 -10.15 4.19 -7.06
CA ALA A 88 -9.19 3.42 -7.84
C ALA A 88 -9.87 2.37 -8.77
N PRO A 89 -9.18 1.87 -9.81
CA PRO A 89 -9.67 0.78 -10.65
C PRO A 89 -10.01 -0.46 -9.81
N LYS A 90 -11.10 -1.16 -10.14
CA LYS A 90 -11.62 -2.28 -9.31
C LYS A 90 -10.58 -3.38 -9.07
N CYS A 91 -9.76 -3.71 -10.07
CA CYS A 91 -8.66 -4.66 -9.98
C CYS A 91 -7.59 -4.22 -8.97
N TYR A 92 -7.26 -2.93 -8.92
CA TYR A 92 -6.36 -2.38 -7.91
C TYR A 92 -6.98 -2.45 -6.51
N ILE A 93 -8.27 -2.06 -6.37
CA ILE A 93 -9.00 -2.18 -5.10
C ILE A 93 -8.99 -3.63 -4.60
N TYR A 94 -9.21 -4.61 -5.49
CA TYR A 94 -9.16 -6.02 -5.17
C TYR A 94 -7.77 -6.42 -4.64
N LEU A 95 -6.70 -6.04 -5.34
CA LEU A 95 -5.32 -6.31 -4.89
C LEU A 95 -5.03 -5.70 -3.52
N MET A 96 -5.46 -4.44 -3.28
CA MET A 96 -5.27 -3.77 -1.99
C MET A 96 -6.05 -4.45 -0.86
N LYS A 97 -7.25 -4.96 -1.12
CA LYS A 97 -8.01 -5.74 -0.14
C LYS A 97 -7.27 -7.02 0.29
N GLN A 98 -6.54 -7.66 -0.62
CA GLN A 98 -5.71 -8.82 -0.27
C GLN A 98 -4.53 -8.42 0.63
N CYS A 99 -3.93 -7.25 0.37
CA CYS A 99 -2.88 -6.70 1.23
C CYS A 99 -3.39 -6.40 2.66
N TRP A 100 -4.65 -6.00 2.80
CA TRP A 100 -5.30 -5.70 4.08
C TRP A 100 -5.90 -6.90 4.81
N ASN A 101 -5.55 -8.13 4.44
CA ASN A 101 -6.03 -9.30 5.17
C ASN A 101 -5.56 -9.25 6.64
N SER A 102 -6.47 -9.46 7.59
CA SER A 102 -6.12 -9.46 9.02
C SER A 102 -5.15 -10.59 9.38
N ASN A 103 -5.22 -11.71 8.66
CA ASN A 103 -4.24 -12.78 8.80
C ASN A 103 -3.04 -12.50 7.88
N PRO A 104 -1.82 -12.31 8.42
CA PRO A 104 -0.62 -12.02 7.61
C PRO A 104 -0.29 -13.12 6.59
N ASP A 105 -0.61 -14.38 6.86
CA ASP A 105 -0.32 -15.51 5.95
C ASP A 105 -1.18 -15.48 4.67
N ASN A 106 -2.30 -14.77 4.71
CA ASN A 106 -3.20 -14.62 3.58
C ASN A 106 -2.89 -13.38 2.72
N ARG A 107 -1.90 -12.57 3.10
CA ARG A 107 -1.47 -11.41 2.31
C ARG A 107 -0.58 -11.86 1.15
N PRO A 108 -0.68 -11.22 -0.02
CA PRO A 108 0.19 -11.51 -1.15
C PRO A 108 1.64 -11.13 -0.82
N LYS A 109 2.59 -11.83 -1.45
CA LYS A 109 4.00 -11.44 -1.42
C LYS A 109 4.23 -10.21 -2.29
N THR A 110 5.29 -9.46 -2.00
CA THR A 110 5.68 -8.30 -2.80
C THR A 110 5.97 -8.63 -4.26
N THR A 111 6.43 -9.85 -4.54
CA THR A 111 6.57 -10.37 -5.92
C THR A 111 5.23 -10.50 -6.64
N GLU A 112 4.18 -10.99 -5.97
CA GLU A 112 2.84 -11.14 -6.55
C GLU A 112 2.16 -9.79 -6.78
N ILE A 113 2.38 -8.84 -5.86
CA ILE A 113 1.96 -7.45 -6.00
C ILE A 113 2.68 -6.81 -7.20
N PHE A 114 3.99 -7.00 -7.32
CA PHE A 114 4.79 -6.47 -8.43
C PHE A 114 4.28 -6.98 -9.78
N GLU A 115 4.06 -8.29 -9.93
CA GLU A 115 3.52 -8.86 -11.17
C GLU A 115 2.12 -8.32 -11.49
N SER A 116 1.26 -8.16 -10.47
CA SER A 116 -0.07 -7.57 -10.66
C SER A 116 0.00 -6.12 -11.13
N ILE A 117 0.85 -5.29 -10.50
CA ILE A 117 1.04 -3.88 -10.89
C ILE A 117 1.64 -3.80 -12.29
N LYS A 118 2.63 -4.64 -12.60
CA LYS A 118 3.26 -4.71 -13.93
C LYS A 118 2.22 -5.03 -15.00
N LEU A 119 1.35 -6.02 -14.76
CA LEU A 119 0.22 -6.34 -15.63
C LEU A 119 -0.71 -5.15 -15.84
N PHE A 120 -1.13 -4.50 -14.75
CA PHE A 120 -2.04 -3.34 -14.82
C PHE A 120 -1.44 -2.20 -15.64
N CYS A 121 -0.17 -1.86 -15.41
CA CYS A 121 0.56 -0.84 -16.16
C CYS A 121 0.69 -1.21 -17.64
N GLY A 122 0.94 -2.49 -17.95
CA GLY A 122 0.98 -2.97 -19.32
C GLY A 122 -0.36 -2.77 -20.04
N CYS A 123 -1.46 -3.16 -19.40
CA CYS A 123 -2.79 -3.08 -20.00
C CYS A 123 -3.20 -1.61 -20.24
N TYR A 124 -2.96 -0.73 -19.27
CA TYR A 124 -3.42 0.66 -19.36
C TYR A 124 -2.64 1.51 -20.37
N ASN A 125 -1.31 1.34 -20.42
CA ASN A 125 -0.47 2.20 -21.26
C ASN A 125 -0.47 1.78 -22.74
N HIS A 126 -1.21 0.73 -23.12
CA HIS A 126 -1.22 0.16 -24.48
C HIS A 126 0.19 0.12 -25.07
N VAL A 127 1.12 -0.50 -24.35
CA VAL A 127 2.49 -0.63 -24.85
C VAL A 127 2.38 -1.31 -26.22
N ASP A 128 2.86 -0.66 -27.30
CA ASP A 128 2.82 -1.19 -28.68
C ASP A 128 3.42 -2.61 -28.79
N ASP A 129 4.10 -3.04 -27.72
CA ASP A 129 4.70 -4.34 -27.53
C ASP A 129 4.39 -4.93 -26.12
N PHE A 130 3.11 -4.97 -25.75
CA PHE A 130 2.63 -5.56 -24.49
C PHE A 130 3.15 -6.99 -24.29
N GLU A 131 3.15 -7.80 -25.34
CA GLU A 131 3.59 -9.20 -25.27
C GLU A 131 5.08 -9.31 -24.92
N ASN A 132 5.96 -8.48 -25.47
CA ASN A 132 7.38 -8.53 -25.09
C ASN A 132 7.64 -7.88 -23.73
N TYR A 133 6.85 -6.88 -23.32
CA TYR A 133 7.04 -6.21 -22.02
C TYR A 133 6.55 -7.05 -20.84
N ILE A 134 5.36 -7.64 -20.96
CA ILE A 134 4.73 -8.45 -19.91
C ILE A 134 5.11 -9.93 -20.04
N GLY A 135 5.43 -10.41 -21.25
CA GLY A 135 5.74 -11.81 -21.50
C GLY A 135 4.51 -12.71 -21.61
N ILE A 136 3.32 -12.13 -21.78
CA ILE A 136 2.05 -12.86 -21.90
C ILE A 136 1.27 -12.37 -23.12
N LYS A 137 0.46 -13.25 -23.71
CA LYS A 137 -0.44 -12.89 -24.81
C LYS A 137 -1.62 -12.07 -24.27
N MET A 138 -2.08 -11.12 -25.08
CA MET A 138 -3.26 -10.34 -24.71
C MET A 138 -4.53 -11.21 -24.82
N GLU A 139 -5.41 -11.12 -23.83
CA GLU A 139 -6.59 -11.97 -23.66
C GLU A 139 -7.77 -11.10 -23.20
N GLN A 140 -8.99 -11.64 -23.22
CA GLN A 140 -10.21 -10.88 -22.90
C GLN A 140 -10.16 -10.22 -21.51
N GLN A 141 -9.59 -10.91 -20.52
CA GLN A 141 -9.42 -10.39 -19.16
C GLN A 141 -8.53 -9.12 -19.10
N HIS A 142 -7.58 -8.97 -20.01
CA HIS A 142 -6.67 -7.82 -20.06
C HIS A 142 -7.40 -6.55 -20.53
N TYR A 143 -8.34 -6.68 -21.47
CA TYR A 143 -9.22 -5.58 -21.87
C TYR A 143 -10.15 -5.14 -20.74
N GLU A 144 -10.57 -6.07 -19.88
CA GLU A 144 -11.39 -5.72 -18.71
C GLU A 144 -10.60 -4.86 -17.70
N ILE A 145 -9.32 -5.19 -17.46
CA ILE A 145 -8.43 -4.37 -16.64
C ILE A 145 -8.31 -2.96 -17.23
N GLU A 146 -7.99 -2.87 -18.53
CA GLU A 146 -7.87 -1.59 -19.24
C GLU A 146 -9.14 -0.72 -19.10
N ASN A 147 -10.32 -1.32 -19.29
CA ASN A 147 -11.60 -0.63 -19.14
C ASN A 147 -11.80 -0.11 -17.71
N GLN A 148 -11.49 -0.90 -16.68
CA GLN A 148 -11.60 -0.45 -15.28
C GLN A 148 -10.70 0.77 -14.98
N PHE A 149 -9.52 0.83 -15.59
CA PHE A 149 -8.64 1.99 -15.48
C PHE A 149 -9.21 3.22 -16.20
N LYS A 150 -9.77 3.05 -17.41
CA LYS A 150 -10.44 4.12 -18.16
C LYS A 150 -11.62 4.69 -17.40
N GLU A 151 -12.49 3.82 -16.86
CA GLU A 151 -13.64 4.21 -16.03
C GLU A 151 -13.21 5.05 -14.82
N ALA A 152 -12.18 4.59 -14.09
CA ALA A 152 -11.67 5.31 -12.92
C ALA A 152 -11.10 6.70 -13.31
N GLU A 153 -10.45 6.80 -14.47
CA GLU A 153 -9.89 8.06 -14.95
C GLU A 153 -10.97 9.04 -15.44
N GLU A 154 -12.01 8.55 -16.12
CA GLU A 154 -13.17 9.36 -16.50
C GLU A 154 -13.93 9.88 -15.27
N TYR A 155 -14.08 9.02 -14.26
CA TYR A 155 -14.64 9.43 -12.97
C TYR A 155 -13.80 10.56 -12.35
N ARG A 156 -12.48 10.37 -12.25
CA ARG A 156 -11.57 11.40 -11.71
C ARG A 156 -11.70 12.71 -12.47
N LYS A 157 -11.62 12.69 -13.81
CA LYS A 157 -11.75 13.90 -14.66
C LYS A 157 -13.08 14.62 -14.49
N SER A 158 -14.19 13.88 -14.44
CA SER A 158 -15.53 14.47 -14.27
C SER A 158 -15.71 15.09 -12.89
N HIS A 159 -15.15 14.50 -11.84
CA HIS A 159 -15.27 14.98 -10.46
C HIS A 159 -14.20 16.04 -10.10
N LEU A 160 -13.09 16.12 -10.85
CA LEU A 160 -12.04 17.13 -10.68
C LEU A 160 -12.54 18.55 -11.01
N THR A 161 -13.58 18.69 -11.83
CA THR A 161 -14.19 19.99 -12.17
C THR A 161 -14.86 20.69 -10.98
N SER A 162 -14.90 20.03 -9.81
CA SER A 162 -15.44 20.55 -8.55
C SER A 162 -14.36 20.77 -7.46
N PHE A 163 -13.08 20.93 -7.83
CA PHE A 163 -12.01 21.31 -6.89
C PHE A 163 -12.24 22.73 -6.35
N ASP A 164 -13.20 22.83 -5.44
CA ASP A 164 -13.35 23.89 -4.47
C ASP A 164 -12.12 23.77 -3.56
N GLU A 165 -11.21 24.75 -3.58
CA GLU A 165 -10.01 24.79 -2.71
C GLU A 165 -10.36 24.62 -1.21
N ASN A 166 -11.64 24.81 -0.87
CA ASN A 166 -12.24 24.65 0.44
C ASN A 166 -12.48 23.19 0.86
N LYS A 167 -12.43 22.22 -0.06
CA LYS A 167 -12.53 20.78 0.22
C LYS A 167 -11.13 20.16 0.42
N ARG A 168 -10.26 20.84 1.17
CA ARG A 168 -9.19 20.10 1.86
C ARG A 168 -9.87 18.98 2.63
N LEU A 169 -9.46 17.73 2.44
CA LEU A 169 -9.86 16.63 3.34
C LEU A 169 -9.73 17.20 4.76
N ALA A 170 -10.86 17.35 5.46
CA ALA A 170 -10.86 17.96 6.78
C ALA A 170 -10.11 17.00 7.71
N THR A 171 -8.78 17.13 7.77
CA THR A 171 -7.97 16.36 8.69
C THR A 171 -8.30 16.90 10.07
N HIS A 172 -8.70 16.01 10.98
CA HIS A 172 -8.93 16.38 12.37
C HIS A 172 -7.69 17.09 12.91
N SER A 173 -7.85 18.17 13.68
CA SER A 173 -6.71 18.99 14.16
C SER A 173 -5.72 18.22 15.03
N GLN A 174 -6.12 17.07 15.55
CA GLN A 174 -5.30 16.15 16.33
C GLN A 174 -4.77 14.96 15.52
N ALA A 175 -5.02 14.91 14.21
CA ALA A 175 -4.53 13.84 13.36
C ALA A 175 -3.01 13.95 13.18
N ILE A 176 -2.34 12.80 13.25
CA ILE A 176 -0.90 12.69 13.22
C ILE A 176 -0.51 11.74 12.10
N TYR A 177 0.21 12.26 11.11
CA TYR A 177 0.63 11.53 9.92
C TYR A 177 2.15 11.34 9.84
N THR A 178 2.86 11.53 10.95
CA THR A 178 4.29 11.32 11.06
C THR A 178 4.58 10.13 11.96
N SER A 179 5.55 9.31 11.55
CA SER A 179 6.03 8.17 12.33
C SER A 179 6.48 8.55 13.73
N ARG A 180 6.21 7.67 14.71
CA ARG A 180 6.61 7.83 16.13
C ARG A 180 6.56 6.50 16.87
N LEU A 181 7.16 6.47 18.06
CA LEU A 181 7.01 5.36 19.00
C LEU A 181 5.56 5.30 19.53
N LEU A 182 4.91 4.15 19.35
CA LEU A 182 3.50 3.95 19.67
C LEU A 182 3.23 3.12 20.93
N ASN A 183 4.27 2.58 21.56
CA ASN A 183 4.14 1.80 22.80
C ASN A 183 3.21 2.41 23.86
N PRO A 184 3.21 3.73 24.12
CA PRO A 184 2.31 4.31 25.11
C PRO A 184 0.82 4.12 24.77
N PHE A 185 0.47 4.00 23.48
CA PHE A 185 -0.90 3.89 22.98
C PHE A 185 -1.35 2.44 22.81
N THR A 186 -0.42 1.50 22.64
CA THR A 186 -0.74 0.07 22.40
C THR A 186 -0.76 -0.78 23.68
N LYS A 187 -0.30 -0.25 24.82
CA LYS A 187 -0.22 -0.96 26.11
C LYS A 187 -1.52 -1.61 26.58
N ASN A 188 -2.67 -1.04 26.23
CA ASN A 188 -3.98 -1.51 26.68
C ASN A 188 -4.71 -2.35 25.63
N ILE A 189 -4.10 -2.57 24.46
CA ILE A 189 -4.68 -3.44 23.43
C ILE A 189 -4.48 -4.89 23.89
N PRO A 190 -5.55 -5.70 23.99
CA PRO A 190 -5.42 -7.12 24.33
C PRO A 190 -4.49 -7.81 23.34
N LYS A 191 -3.47 -8.50 23.84
CA LYS A 191 -2.52 -9.26 23.00
C LYS A 191 -3.16 -10.46 22.30
N TYR A 192 -4.28 -10.93 22.83
CA TYR A 192 -5.02 -12.09 22.33
C TYR A 192 -6.51 -11.77 22.35
N ASP A 193 -7.19 -12.11 21.26
CA ASP A 193 -8.65 -12.16 21.26
C ASP A 193 -9.05 -13.38 22.11
N ASN A 194 -9.79 -13.17 23.20
CA ASN A 194 -10.47 -14.28 23.86
C ASN A 194 -11.43 -14.87 22.82
N VAL A 195 -11.15 -16.08 22.37
CA VAL A 195 -11.83 -16.81 21.28
C VAL A 195 -13.33 -17.06 21.58
N ASP A 196 -13.86 -16.62 22.71
CA ASP A 196 -15.24 -16.85 23.16
C ASP A 196 -16.25 -15.74 22.83
N ASN A 197 -15.87 -14.62 22.21
CA ASN A 197 -16.83 -13.58 21.81
C ASN A 197 -16.85 -13.32 20.30
N ASN A 198 -17.86 -13.89 19.65
CA ASN A 198 -18.24 -13.70 18.23
C ASN A 198 -18.77 -12.29 17.90
N THR A 199 -18.14 -11.23 18.39
CA THR A 199 -18.49 -9.85 17.99
C THR A 199 -17.23 -9.09 17.65
N VAL A 200 -16.80 -9.22 16.39
CA VAL A 200 -15.88 -8.27 15.77
C VAL A 200 -16.72 -7.04 15.43
N GLU A 201 -16.73 -6.05 16.33
CA GLU A 201 -17.15 -4.70 15.94
C GLU A 201 -16.08 -4.15 14.99
N ILE A 202 -16.44 -4.06 13.72
CA ILE A 202 -15.71 -3.24 12.75
C ILE A 202 -15.91 -1.80 13.20
N ILE A 203 -14.88 -1.22 13.80
CA ILE A 203 -14.86 0.21 14.10
C ILE A 203 -14.75 0.92 12.75
N ASP A 204 -15.86 1.44 12.28
CA ASP A 204 -15.91 2.29 11.09
C ASP A 204 -15.34 3.66 11.46
N PHE A 205 -14.19 4.00 10.88
CA PHE A 205 -13.50 5.29 11.10
C PHE A 205 -14.03 6.41 10.17
N THR A 206 -15.20 6.24 9.55
CA THR A 206 -15.75 7.20 8.55
C THR A 206 -16.90 8.09 9.03
N GLN A 207 -17.07 8.31 10.35
CA GLN A 207 -18.00 9.34 10.87
C GLN A 207 -17.34 10.72 11.04
#